data_AF-A0AAV3K2Z1-F1
#
_entry.id   AF-A0AAV3K2Z1-F1
#
_cell.length_a   1.000
_cell.length_b   1.000
_cell.length_c   1.000
_cell.angle_alpha   90.00
_cell.angle_beta   90.00
_cell.angle_gamma   90.00
#
_symmetry.space_group_name_H-M   'P 1'
#
loop_
_entity.id
_entity.type
_entity.pdbx_description
1 polymer ?
#
loop_
_entity_poly.entity_id
_entity_poly.type
_entity_poly.pdbx_seq_one_letter_code
_entity_poly.pdbx_strand_id
1 'polypeptide(L)'
;MIRVRHYTNRKDSNVIEKTQKIIAADNNRIYVELANRKPLSQVEAEDKCQIKQGKRRDYVEFDVQKNKTECIKNPRYHNEKLTIKGDVDNPCNLTIHRRK
;
A
#
# COMPACT_ATOMS: atom_id res chain seq x y z
N MET A 1 -12.99 10.84 4.80
CA MET A 1 -11.71 10.12 4.54
C MET A 1 -12.03 8.73 4.04
N ILE A 2 -11.09 8.07 3.38
CA ILE A 2 -11.19 6.65 3.02
C ILE A 2 -10.05 5.90 3.69
N ARG A 3 -10.32 4.69 4.17
CA ARG A 3 -9.28 3.82 4.73
C ARG A 3 -8.69 2.97 3.63
N VAL A 4 -7.37 3.04 3.50
CA VAL A 4 -6.62 2.37 2.44
C VAL A 4 -5.61 1.41 3.03
N ARG A 5 -5.20 0.43 2.23
CA ARG A 5 -4.21 -0.58 2.56
C ARG A 5 -3.06 -0.52 1.57
N HIS A 6 -1.84 -0.52 2.09
CA HIS A 6 -0.62 -0.66 1.31
C HIS A 6 0.11 -1.95 1.71
N TYR A 7 0.26 -2.87 0.76
CA TYR A 7 1.08 -4.07 0.96
C TYR A 7 2.55 -3.75 0.93
N THR A 8 3.31 -4.28 1.86
CA THR A 8 4.73 -3.96 2.03
C THR A 8 5.51 -5.18 2.55
N ASN A 9 6.80 -5.01 2.80
CA ASN A 9 7.66 -6.05 3.38
C ASN A 9 8.02 -5.72 4.84
N ARG A 10 8.64 -6.68 5.53
CA ARG A 10 9.03 -6.53 6.94
C ARG A 10 9.99 -5.38 7.18
N LYS A 11 10.96 -5.17 6.27
CA LYS A 11 11.93 -4.08 6.38
C LYS A 11 11.22 -2.74 6.36
N ASP A 12 10.35 -2.52 5.38
CA ASP A 12 9.64 -1.27 5.19
C ASP A 12 8.60 -1.04 6.27
N SER A 13 7.86 -2.07 6.71
CA SER A 13 6.92 -1.94 7.84
C SER A 13 7.60 -1.49 9.13
N ASN A 14 8.82 -1.97 9.40
CA ASN A 14 9.61 -1.55 10.56
C ASN A 14 10.13 -0.12 10.43
N VAL A 15 10.44 0.32 9.21
CA VAL A 15 10.82 1.71 8.95
C VAL A 15 9.61 2.61 9.14
N ILE A 16 8.47 2.29 8.52
CA ILE A 16 7.21 3.05 8.63
C ILE A 16 6.78 3.21 10.09
N GLU A 17 6.90 2.16 10.92
CA GLU A 17 6.60 2.25 12.36
C GLU A 17 7.45 3.32 13.06
N LYS A 18 8.74 3.34 12.78
CA LYS A 18 9.70 4.23 13.44
C LYS A 18 9.64 5.67 12.92
N THR A 19 9.47 5.83 11.61
CA THR A 19 9.56 7.13 10.94
C THR A 19 8.21 7.79 10.71
N GLN A 20 7.10 7.04 10.86
CA GLN A 20 5.77 7.48 10.48
C GLN A 20 5.71 7.99 9.03
N LYS A 21 6.51 7.38 8.15
CA LYS A 21 6.63 7.79 6.75
C LYS A 21 6.49 6.60 5.83
N ILE A 22 5.56 6.71 4.88
CA ILE A 22 5.41 5.76 3.77
C ILE A 22 6.04 6.40 2.53
N ILE A 23 7.12 5.77 2.05
CA ILE A 23 7.90 6.29 0.93
C ILE A 23 7.29 5.80 -0.38
N ALA A 24 7.07 6.73 -1.31
CA ALA A 24 6.66 6.43 -2.66
C ALA A 24 7.81 5.82 -3.45
N ALA A 25 7.51 4.80 -4.26
CA ALA A 25 8.52 4.10 -5.04
C ALA A 25 8.23 4.28 -6.53
N ASP A 26 7.52 3.32 -7.14
CA ASP A 26 7.31 3.30 -8.58
C ASP A 26 6.51 4.53 -9.05
N ASN A 27 7.11 5.31 -9.95
CA ASN A 27 6.55 6.54 -10.51
C ASN A 27 6.19 7.59 -9.44
N ASN A 28 6.95 7.65 -8.34
CA ASN A 28 6.67 8.53 -7.20
C ASN A 28 5.23 8.35 -6.69
N ARG A 29 4.79 7.08 -6.60
CA ARG A 29 3.46 6.72 -6.11
C ARG A 29 3.50 5.61 -5.06
N ILE A 30 2.50 5.63 -4.20
CA ILE A 30 2.16 4.56 -3.28
C ILE A 30 0.91 3.87 -3.81
N TYR A 31 1.03 2.59 -4.13
CA TYR A 31 -0.09 1.77 -4.59
C TYR A 31 -0.88 1.25 -3.41
N VAL A 32 -2.19 1.47 -3.44
CA VAL A 32 -3.09 1.13 -2.35
C VAL A 32 -4.35 0.44 -2.86
N GLU A 33 -5.06 -0.21 -1.94
CA GLU A 33 -6.42 -0.67 -2.16
C GLU A 33 -7.33 -0.20 -1.03
N LEU A 34 -8.65 -0.28 -1.23
CA LEU A 34 -9.59 0.02 -0.17
C LEU A 34 -9.51 -1.04 0.93
N ALA A 35 -9.40 -0.62 2.18
CA ALA A 35 -9.30 -1.52 3.34
C ALA A 35 -10.67 -2.07 3.81
N ASN A 36 -11.74 -1.82 3.06
CA ASN A 36 -13.10 -2.27 3.39
C ASN A 36 -13.35 -3.77 3.11
N ARG A 37 -12.42 -4.43 2.41
CA ARG A 37 -12.46 -5.87 2.13
C ARG A 37 -11.39 -6.60 2.94
N LYS A 38 -11.61 -7.91 3.08
CA LYS A 38 -10.60 -8.80 3.66
C LYS A 38 -9.26 -8.57 2.96
N PRO A 39 -8.16 -8.49 3.72
CA PRO A 39 -6.85 -8.39 3.12
C PRO A 39 -6.55 -9.64 2.30
N LEU A 40 -6.05 -9.42 1.08
CA LEU A 40 -5.43 -10.45 0.25
C LEU A 40 -4.40 -11.24 1.08
N SER A 41 -4.33 -12.54 0.83
CA SER A 41 -3.23 -13.39 1.28
C SER A 41 -1.90 -12.90 0.72
N GLN A 42 -0.78 -13.38 1.27
CA GLN A 42 0.53 -13.00 0.78
C GLN A 42 0.70 -13.37 -0.71
N VAL A 43 0.30 -14.58 -1.09
CA VAL A 43 0.42 -15.09 -2.47
C VAL A 43 -0.38 -14.23 -3.44
N GLU A 44 -1.64 -13.91 -3.09
CA GLU A 44 -2.49 -13.03 -3.92
C GLU A 44 -1.92 -11.61 -4.05
N ALA A 45 -1.37 -11.06 -2.96
CA ALA A 45 -0.77 -9.73 -2.99
C ALA A 45 0.50 -9.69 -3.86
N GLU A 46 1.32 -10.74 -3.79
CA GLU A 46 2.53 -10.90 -4.59
C GLU A 46 2.21 -11.09 -6.07
N ASP A 47 1.23 -11.93 -6.39
CA ASP A 47 0.75 -12.18 -7.76
C ASP A 47 0.16 -10.90 -8.39
N LYS A 48 -0.74 -10.21 -7.67
CA LYS A 48 -1.33 -8.93 -8.11
C LYS A 48 -0.28 -7.82 -8.31
N CYS A 49 0.78 -7.86 -7.53
CA CYS A 49 1.89 -6.91 -7.64
C CYS A 49 2.98 -7.38 -8.63
N GLN A 50 2.93 -8.63 -9.08
CA GLN A 50 3.96 -9.30 -9.89
C GLN A 50 5.36 -9.22 -9.27
N ILE A 51 5.44 -9.45 -7.97
CA ILE A 51 6.70 -9.41 -7.22
C ILE A 51 7.04 -10.83 -6.77
N LYS A 52 8.35 -11.11 -6.67
CA LYS A 52 8.86 -12.37 -6.12
C LYS A 52 8.25 -12.69 -4.75
N GLN A 53 8.11 -13.98 -4.48
CA GLN A 53 7.60 -14.48 -3.21
C GLN A 53 8.42 -13.96 -2.01
N GLY A 54 7.72 -13.67 -0.91
CA GLY A 54 8.29 -13.12 0.33
C GLY A 54 8.37 -11.59 0.40
N LYS A 55 8.01 -10.87 -0.66
CA LYS A 55 8.25 -9.41 -0.78
C LYS A 55 7.05 -8.52 -0.46
N ARG A 56 5.84 -9.07 -0.32
CA ARG A 56 4.61 -8.33 0.08
C ARG A 56 3.88 -9.01 1.24
N ARG A 57 4.64 -9.57 2.19
CA ARG A 57 4.11 -10.33 3.34
C ARG A 57 3.29 -9.47 4.30
N ASP A 58 3.69 -8.24 4.53
CA ASP A 58 3.06 -7.36 5.51
C ASP A 58 2.18 -6.33 4.81
N TYR A 59 1.41 -5.58 5.58
CA TYR A 59 0.66 -4.45 5.07
C TYR A 59 0.45 -3.40 6.16
N VAL A 60 0.18 -2.18 5.72
CA VAL A 60 -0.23 -1.07 6.60
C VAL A 60 -1.57 -0.53 6.15
N GLU A 61 -2.37 -0.07 7.09
CA GLU A 61 -3.65 0.59 6.84
C GLU A 61 -3.64 1.98 7.45
N PHE A 62 -4.21 2.95 6.74
CA PHE A 62 -4.27 4.33 7.17
C PHE A 62 -5.39 5.08 6.46
N ASP A 63 -5.75 6.24 6.99
CA ASP A 63 -6.81 7.08 6.45
C ASP A 63 -6.21 8.16 5.54
N VAL A 64 -6.84 8.34 4.38
CA VAL A 64 -6.44 9.35 3.39
C VAL A 64 -7.66 10.13 2.91
N GLN A 65 -7.46 11.39 2.53
CA GLN A 65 -8.52 12.15 1.87
C GLN A 65 -8.71 11.64 0.44
N LYS A 66 -9.97 11.42 0.02
CA LYS A 66 -10.30 10.84 -1.29
C LYS A 66 -9.75 11.67 -2.47
N ASN A 67 -9.66 12.99 -2.31
CA ASN A 67 -9.07 13.90 -3.31
C ASN A 67 -7.55 13.75 -3.47
N LYS A 68 -6.85 13.12 -2.52
CA LYS A 68 -5.41 12.81 -2.61
C LYS A 68 -5.13 11.45 -3.27
N THR A 69 -6.18 10.68 -3.56
CA THR A 69 -6.05 9.40 -4.26
C THR A 69 -6.39 9.52 -5.73
N GLU A 70 -5.60 8.87 -6.57
CA GLU A 70 -5.74 8.85 -8.02
C GLU A 70 -5.90 7.41 -8.51
N CYS A 71 -6.92 7.15 -9.31
CA CYS A 71 -7.05 5.89 -10.05
C CYS A 71 -6.22 5.98 -11.32
N ILE A 72 -5.19 5.15 -11.43
CA ILE A 72 -4.39 5.05 -12.66
C ILE A 72 -4.66 3.73 -13.35
N LYS A 73 -4.88 3.77 -14.66
CA LYS A 73 -4.95 2.55 -15.47
C LYS A 73 -3.54 2.02 -15.65
N ASN A 74 -3.29 0.79 -15.23
CA ASN A 74 -2.01 0.15 -15.53
C ASN A 74 -1.99 -0.22 -17.02
N PRO A 75 -1.11 0.38 -17.85
CA PRO A 75 -1.11 0.13 -19.30
C PRO A 75 -0.78 -1.32 -19.65
N ARG A 76 -0.10 -2.06 -18.75
CA ARG A 76 0.31 -3.46 -18.96
C ARG A 76 -0.76 -4.47 -18.58
N TYR A 77 -1.61 -4.17 -17.59
CA TYR A 77 -2.61 -5.11 -17.08
C TYR A 77 -4.05 -4.64 -17.27
N HIS A 78 -4.24 -3.46 -17.88
CA HIS A 78 -5.52 -2.77 -18.12
C HIS A 78 -6.42 -2.56 -16.89
N ASN A 79 -5.98 -2.97 -15.70
CA ASN A 79 -6.67 -2.79 -14.43
C ASN A 79 -6.37 -1.42 -13.85
N GLU A 80 -7.40 -0.79 -13.27
CA GLU A 80 -7.24 0.44 -12.50
C GLU A 80 -6.64 0.13 -11.13
N LYS A 81 -5.62 0.89 -10.74
CA LYS A 81 -5.00 0.83 -9.42
C LYS A 81 -5.20 2.17 -8.71
N LEU A 82 -5.66 2.12 -7.46
CA LEU A 82 -5.74 3.29 -6.60
C LEU A 82 -4.33 3.63 -6.12
N THR A 83 -3.94 4.88 -6.22
CA THR A 83 -2.60 5.35 -5.86
C THR A 83 -2.65 6.67 -5.12
N ILE A 84 -1.61 6.94 -4.35
CA ILE A 84 -1.33 8.25 -3.76
C ILE A 84 -0.04 8.76 -4.41
N LYS A 85 -0.02 10.01 -4.85
CA LYS A 85 1.16 10.63 -5.46
C LYS A 85 2.06 11.22 -4.37
N GLY A 86 3.35 10.88 -4.42
CA GLY A 86 4.34 11.29 -3.43
C GLY A 86 4.31 10.46 -2.14
N ASP A 87 5.25 10.77 -1.27
CA ASP A 87 5.36 10.21 0.08
C ASP A 87 4.16 10.61 0.93
N VAL A 88 3.89 9.80 1.97
CA VAL A 88 2.91 10.12 3.01
C VAL A 88 3.64 10.21 4.34
N ASP A 89 3.77 11.44 4.85
CA ASP A 89 4.29 11.74 6.18
C ASP A 89 3.13 11.80 7.20
N ASN A 90 3.35 11.25 8.40
CA ASN A 90 2.39 11.18 9.50
C ASN A 90 0.99 10.70 9.06
N PRO A 91 0.87 9.48 8.49
CA PRO A 91 -0.39 8.92 8.05
C PRO A 91 -1.40 8.84 9.21
N CYS A 92 -2.62 9.33 8.96
CA CYS A 92 -3.69 9.35 9.95
C CYS A 92 -4.16 7.92 10.26
N ASN A 93 -4.35 7.61 11.55
CA ASN A 93 -4.81 6.30 12.04
C ASN A 93 -4.01 5.11 11.47
N LEU A 94 -2.69 5.27 11.37
CA LEU A 94 -1.79 4.23 10.86
C LEU A 94 -1.86 2.96 11.73
N THR A 95 -2.05 1.83 11.09
CA THR A 95 -2.00 0.51 11.71
C THR A 95 -1.10 -0.41 10.89
N ILE A 96 -0.20 -1.13 11.57
CA ILE A 96 0.80 -1.98 10.93
C ILE A 96 0.47 -3.44 11.20
N HIS A 97 0.34 -4.22 10.14
CA HIS A 97 -0.02 -5.63 10.20
C HIS A 97 1.14 -6.48 9.72
N ARG A 98 1.84 -7.06 10.69
CA ARG A 98 2.95 -7.99 10.49
C ARG A 98 2.44 -9.42 10.48
N ARG A 99 2.52 -10.11 9.35
CA ARG A 99 2.02 -11.48 9.23
C ARG A 99 3.07 -12.50 9.69
N LYS A 100 2.61 -13.64 10.18
CA LYS A 100 3.50 -14.79 10.50
C LYS A 100 3.96 -15.50 9.23
#